data_AF-A0A812CHQ7-F1
#
_entry.id   AF-A0A812CHQ7-F1
#
_cell.length_a   1.000
_cell.length_b   1.000
_cell.length_c   1.000
_cell.angle_alpha   90.00
_cell.angle_beta   90.00
_cell.angle_gamma   90.00
#
_symmetry.space_group_name_H-M   'P 1'
#
loop_
_entity.id
_entity.type
_entity.pdbx_description
1 polymer ?
#
loop_
_entity_poly.entity_id
_entity_poly.type
_entity_poly.pdbx_seq_one_letter_code
_entity_poly.pdbx_strand_id
1 'polypeptide(L)'
;MTINSERRPKMCQNNLNWLYVAFALCFLFELVSLSPCPCDDPSLCLPASGSKKSEVFLFKLRNDKSWLKYDWTKVTSVVTVGFMDTVLMCHAHKYGARAIRIVNYPIDQLLNVTHRQQWIQEQVSQVYKYFYDGINFDMEGALPLTRKDLRDALTSLVNETYQILKAKNKNYQVTYDVAWSPHCVDNRCYDVKALSEVTDFLFVMAYDERSQISGPCIAGPNSAYNLTLYGIDEYIKMTIPSRKLVLGVPWYGYRYPCISLSSKNVCKIHKVPFRGAECSDAAGKEFDIAVIVDKMLPKSQTGKIWDKSSMTPFFTYQEDDGTIYQVWYDDTESLQLKYKLAEQLNLRGVGMWNVDCVRYDDSRNSTKLRKMMWNILPKYDMSYLTPTH
;
A
#
# COMPACT_ATOMS: atom_id res chain seq x y z
N MET A 1 -37.51 33.00 -71.68
CA MET A 1 -38.73 33.67 -71.23
C MET A 1 -38.36 34.70 -70.16
N THR A 2 -38.54 35.97 -70.50
CA THR A 2 -39.20 37.01 -69.66
C THR A 2 -40.23 36.43 -68.66
N ILE A 3 -40.57 36.97 -67.48
CA ILE A 3 -40.28 38.23 -66.73
C ILE A 3 -40.67 37.94 -65.23
N ASN A 4 -40.27 38.63 -64.14
CA ASN A 4 -39.67 39.96 -63.92
C ASN A 4 -38.71 40.04 -62.69
N SER A 5 -38.23 41.28 -62.43
CA SER A 5 -37.96 42.07 -61.21
C SER A 5 -38.18 41.52 -59.75
N GLU A 6 -37.76 42.17 -58.64
CA GLU A 6 -37.36 43.59 -58.45
C GLU A 6 -36.25 43.87 -57.39
N ARG A 7 -36.13 45.12 -56.91
CA ARG A 7 -34.86 45.74 -56.45
C ARG A 7 -34.61 45.80 -54.93
N ARG A 8 -33.31 45.79 -54.60
CA ARG A 8 -32.56 46.26 -53.39
C ARG A 8 -33.12 47.53 -52.69
N PRO A 9 -32.52 48.00 -51.55
CA PRO A 9 -32.16 47.35 -50.27
C PRO A 9 -32.50 48.23 -49.02
N LYS A 10 -32.24 47.76 -47.79
CA LYS A 10 -31.68 48.62 -46.70
C LYS A 10 -31.19 47.85 -45.46
N MET A 11 -30.44 48.54 -44.61
CA MET A 11 -29.83 48.06 -43.37
C MET A 11 -30.85 47.71 -42.28
N CYS A 12 -30.48 46.75 -41.43
CA CYS A 12 -30.55 46.93 -39.98
C CYS A 12 -29.36 46.22 -39.32
N GLN A 13 -28.90 46.71 -38.17
CA GLN A 13 -27.77 46.12 -37.43
C GLN A 13 -28.24 44.93 -36.60
N ASN A 14 -27.36 43.95 -36.37
CA ASN A 14 -27.21 43.37 -35.04
C ASN A 14 -25.83 42.72 -34.86
N ASN A 15 -25.44 42.53 -33.61
CA ASN A 15 -24.04 42.37 -33.21
C ASN A 15 -23.55 40.91 -33.11
N LEU A 16 -22.23 40.80 -32.91
CA LEU A 16 -21.51 39.61 -32.47
C LEU A 16 -22.24 38.86 -31.34
N ASN A 17 -22.10 37.54 -31.35
CA ASN A 17 -21.54 36.84 -30.19
C ASN A 17 -20.86 35.53 -30.61
N TRP A 18 -19.55 35.46 -30.39
CA TRP A 18 -18.84 34.20 -30.15
C TRP A 18 -18.88 33.91 -28.64
N LEU A 19 -18.54 32.67 -28.25
CA LEU A 19 -18.67 32.09 -26.90
C LEU A 19 -20.12 31.81 -26.49
N TYR A 20 -20.40 30.55 -26.13
CA TYR A 20 -21.04 30.12 -24.88
C TYR A 20 -21.25 28.58 -24.92
N VAL A 21 -20.21 27.84 -24.51
CA VAL A 21 -20.35 26.44 -24.05
C VAL A 21 -19.77 26.37 -22.64
N ALA A 22 -20.45 27.05 -21.71
CA ALA A 22 -20.18 26.93 -20.29
C ALA A 22 -20.94 25.70 -19.76
N PHE A 23 -20.22 24.63 -19.42
CA PHE A 23 -20.83 23.47 -18.75
C PHE A 23 -21.32 23.88 -17.37
N ALA A 24 -22.65 23.91 -17.19
CA ALA A 24 -23.29 24.20 -15.92
C ALA A 24 -23.23 23.00 -14.96
N LEU A 25 -22.03 22.60 -14.57
CA LEU A 25 -21.81 21.77 -13.39
C LEU A 25 -22.03 22.65 -12.15
N CYS A 26 -23.28 22.73 -11.69
CA CYS A 26 -23.62 23.26 -10.38
C CYS A 26 -23.03 22.35 -9.29
N PHE A 27 -21.75 22.54 -8.99
CA PHE A 27 -21.15 22.06 -7.76
C PHE A 27 -21.88 22.72 -6.59
N LEU A 28 -22.80 21.99 -5.99
CA LEU A 28 -23.13 22.15 -4.59
C LEU A 28 -21.84 21.90 -3.80
N PHE A 29 -21.09 22.98 -3.56
CA PHE A 29 -20.29 23.08 -2.36
C PHE A 29 -21.26 23.05 -1.19
N GLU A 30 -21.63 21.84 -0.77
CA GLU A 30 -22.08 21.66 0.61
C GLU A 30 -21.01 22.28 1.50
N LEU A 31 -21.47 23.14 2.42
CA LEU A 31 -20.62 23.65 3.48
C LEU A 31 -20.33 22.48 4.42
N VAL A 32 -19.33 21.68 4.03
CA VAL A 32 -18.67 20.71 4.91
C VAL A 32 -18.20 21.52 6.11
N SER A 33 -18.98 21.47 7.18
CA SER A 33 -18.68 22.11 8.45
C SER A 33 -17.37 21.49 8.91
N LEU A 34 -16.28 22.24 8.71
CA LEU A 34 -14.95 21.85 9.16
C LEU A 34 -15.10 21.57 10.66
N SER A 35 -14.85 20.32 11.03
CA SER A 35 -14.94 19.92 12.42
C SER A 35 -13.98 20.80 13.24
N PRO A 36 -14.24 21.06 14.53
CA PRO A 36 -13.25 21.73 15.37
C PRO A 36 -11.96 20.90 15.37
N CYS A 37 -10.81 21.57 15.25
CA CYS A 37 -9.51 20.90 15.26
C CYS A 37 -9.33 20.11 16.58
N PRO A 38 -9.09 18.78 16.54
CA PRO A 38 -8.96 17.96 17.74
C PRO A 38 -7.56 18.01 18.39
N CYS A 39 -6.62 18.77 17.82
CA CYS A 39 -5.24 18.84 18.29
C CYS A 39 -5.01 20.05 19.22
N ASP A 40 -4.14 19.89 20.22
CA ASP A 40 -3.80 20.97 21.18
C ASP A 40 -3.19 22.21 20.49
N ASP A 41 -2.49 21.97 19.38
CA ASP A 41 -1.95 22.99 18.47
C ASP A 41 -2.77 22.94 17.16
N PRO A 42 -3.53 24.01 16.82
CA PRO A 42 -4.34 24.06 15.61
C PRO A 42 -3.57 23.93 14.29
N SER A 43 -2.26 24.19 14.26
CA SER A 43 -1.43 24.04 13.04
C SER A 43 -1.32 22.58 12.60
N LEU A 44 -1.45 21.63 13.55
CA LEU A 44 -1.43 20.19 13.30
C LEU A 44 -2.66 19.69 12.53
N CYS A 45 -3.72 20.50 12.40
CA CYS A 45 -4.89 20.18 11.58
C CYS A 45 -4.73 20.55 10.09
N LEU A 46 -3.51 20.88 9.65
CA LEU A 46 -3.15 21.06 8.25
C LEU A 46 -2.39 19.82 7.72
N PRO A 47 -2.61 19.38 6.47
CA PRO A 47 -1.92 18.21 5.93
C PRO A 47 -0.39 18.35 5.95
N ALA A 48 0.27 17.36 6.55
CA ALA A 48 1.64 17.40 7.00
C ALA A 48 2.63 17.66 5.85
N SER A 49 3.48 18.66 6.07
CA SER A 49 4.60 19.05 5.20
C SER A 49 5.76 18.05 5.21
N GLY A 50 5.64 16.94 5.96
CA GLY A 50 6.58 15.83 6.13
C GLY A 50 7.35 15.42 4.89
N SER A 51 8.56 14.88 5.07
CA SER A 51 9.54 14.61 3.99
C SER A 51 8.87 14.08 2.71
N LYS A 52 9.02 14.83 1.62
CA LYS A 52 8.42 14.52 0.31
C LYS A 52 9.33 13.65 -0.57
N LYS A 53 10.49 13.23 -0.05
CA LYS A 53 11.57 12.56 -0.79
C LYS A 53 11.77 11.10 -0.40
N SER A 54 11.39 10.73 0.82
CA SER A 54 11.65 9.43 1.40
C SER A 54 10.49 8.94 2.25
N GLU A 55 10.24 7.63 2.30
CA GLU A 55 9.12 7.05 3.06
C GLU A 55 9.54 5.89 3.99
N VAL A 56 8.99 5.89 5.21
CA VAL A 56 8.79 4.73 6.07
C VAL A 56 7.29 4.59 6.27
N PHE A 57 6.68 3.79 5.40
CA PHE A 57 5.22 3.70 5.22
C PHE A 57 4.67 2.46 5.95
N LEU A 58 3.87 2.66 7.00
CA LEU A 58 3.44 1.55 7.87
C LEU A 58 1.92 1.39 7.88
N PHE A 59 1.46 0.13 7.84
CA PHE A 59 0.05 -0.22 7.99
C PHE A 59 -0.26 -0.56 9.44
N LYS A 60 -1.38 -0.07 9.95
CA LYS A 60 -1.89 -0.31 11.30
C LYS A 60 -3.32 -0.86 11.24
N LEU A 61 -3.53 -2.03 11.82
CA LEU A 61 -4.77 -2.80 11.71
C LEU A 61 -5.57 -2.79 13.03
N ARG A 62 -4.90 -2.71 14.17
CA ARG A 62 -5.59 -2.65 15.48
C ARG A 62 -5.90 -1.20 15.85
N ASN A 63 -7.16 -0.89 16.14
CA ASN A 63 -7.54 0.40 16.75
C ASN A 63 -7.19 0.41 18.24
N ASP A 64 -5.88 0.42 18.53
CA ASP A 64 -5.31 0.43 19.87
C ASP A 64 -4.21 1.52 20.00
N LYS A 65 -3.83 1.84 21.24
CA LYS A 65 -2.79 2.84 21.54
C LYS A 65 -1.35 2.31 21.44
N SER A 66 -1.10 1.22 20.71
CA SER A 66 0.28 0.73 20.46
C SER A 66 1.17 1.78 19.79
N TRP A 67 0.55 2.70 19.05
CA TRP A 67 1.20 3.81 18.36
C TRP A 67 1.97 4.76 19.29
N LEU A 68 1.67 4.81 20.60
CA LEU A 68 2.47 5.52 21.59
C LEU A 68 3.88 4.93 21.81
N LYS A 69 4.18 3.77 21.22
CA LYS A 69 5.45 3.04 21.34
C LYS A 69 6.15 2.78 20.00
N TYR A 70 5.76 3.50 18.95
CA TYR A 70 6.46 3.52 17.65
C TYR A 70 7.68 4.45 17.71
N ASP A 71 8.71 4.22 16.89
CA ASP A 71 9.82 5.18 16.72
C ASP A 71 9.42 6.24 15.70
N TRP A 72 8.69 7.25 16.16
CA TRP A 72 8.24 8.38 15.34
C TRP A 72 9.38 9.25 14.78
N THR A 73 10.65 9.01 15.15
CA THR A 73 11.79 9.65 14.46
C THR A 73 12.10 9.02 13.10
N LYS A 74 11.44 7.91 12.77
CA LYS A 74 11.55 7.19 11.48
C LYS A 74 10.29 7.25 10.62
N VAL A 75 9.10 7.22 11.23
CA VAL A 75 7.81 7.14 10.53
C VAL A 75 7.60 8.35 9.61
N THR A 76 7.15 8.12 8.38
CA THR A 76 6.72 9.22 7.48
C THR A 76 5.22 9.22 7.23
N SER A 77 4.59 8.04 7.20
CA SER A 77 3.15 7.88 7.02
C SER A 77 2.64 6.61 7.71
N VAL A 78 1.51 6.71 8.40
CA VAL A 78 0.76 5.59 9.00
C VAL A 78 -0.60 5.45 8.31
N VAL A 79 -0.81 4.30 7.65
CA VAL A 79 -2.09 3.90 7.07
C VAL A 79 -2.93 3.21 8.15
N THR A 80 -4.14 3.71 8.43
CA THR A 80 -5.09 3.03 9.32
C THR A 80 -6.10 2.19 8.54
N VAL A 81 -6.22 0.91 8.93
CA VAL A 81 -7.07 -0.08 8.27
C VAL A 81 -8.35 -0.30 9.06
N GLY A 82 -9.50 0.07 8.48
CA GLY A 82 -10.81 -0.14 9.09
C GLY A 82 -11.23 0.87 10.17
N PHE A 83 -10.38 1.85 10.51
CA PHE A 83 -10.70 2.91 11.47
C PHE A 83 -10.03 4.25 11.09
N MET A 84 -10.48 5.34 11.71
CA MET A 84 -9.78 6.62 11.75
C MET A 84 -9.71 7.09 13.21
N ASP A 85 -8.51 7.43 13.67
CA ASP A 85 -8.23 7.96 15.02
C ASP A 85 -7.60 9.35 14.90
N THR A 86 -8.29 10.39 15.39
CA THR A 86 -7.79 11.78 15.38
C THR A 86 -6.72 12.02 16.44
N VAL A 87 -6.67 11.24 17.51
CA VAL A 87 -5.62 11.35 18.53
C VAL A 87 -4.30 10.79 17.99
N LEU A 88 -4.37 9.67 17.24
CA LEU A 88 -3.25 9.15 16.45
C LEU A 88 -2.78 10.17 15.40
N MET A 89 -3.70 10.77 14.64
CA MET A 89 -3.39 11.81 13.63
C MET A 89 -2.66 13.01 14.27
N CYS A 90 -3.21 13.61 15.33
CA CYS A 90 -2.56 14.71 16.04
C CYS A 90 -1.18 14.33 16.61
N HIS A 91 -0.97 13.06 16.97
CA HIS A 91 0.32 12.58 17.43
C HIS A 91 1.32 12.38 16.29
N ALA A 92 0.90 11.79 15.16
CA ALA A 92 1.72 11.66 13.96
C ALA A 92 2.21 13.02 13.45
N HIS A 93 1.30 14.01 13.41
CA HIS A 93 1.59 15.34 12.90
C HIS A 93 2.59 16.11 13.80
N LYS A 94 2.64 15.82 15.11
CA LYS A 94 3.68 16.35 16.04
C LYS A 94 5.11 15.88 15.69
N TYR A 95 5.25 14.84 14.88
CA TYR A 95 6.54 14.38 14.31
C TYR A 95 6.65 14.66 12.80
N GLY A 96 5.68 15.38 12.22
CA GLY A 96 5.58 15.62 10.77
C GLY A 96 5.26 14.36 9.94
N ALA A 97 4.83 13.28 10.57
CA ALA A 97 4.35 12.06 9.93
C ALA A 97 2.86 12.18 9.56
N ARG A 98 2.44 11.48 8.50
CA ARG A 98 1.08 11.52 7.96
C ARG A 98 0.15 10.48 8.56
N ALA A 99 -1.14 10.80 8.71
CA ALA A 99 -2.21 9.83 8.90
C ALA A 99 -2.96 9.59 7.56
N ILE A 100 -2.88 8.37 7.04
CA ILE A 100 -3.44 7.98 5.73
C ILE A 100 -4.58 6.98 5.95
N ARG A 101 -5.65 7.10 5.16
CA ARG A 101 -6.78 6.17 5.21
C ARG A 101 -6.67 5.14 4.09
N ILE A 102 -6.77 3.84 4.42
CA ILE A 102 -6.93 2.81 3.39
C ILE A 102 -8.35 2.83 2.81
N VAL A 103 -8.48 2.57 1.50
CA VAL A 103 -9.76 2.45 0.80
C VAL A 103 -9.70 1.32 -0.23
N ASN A 104 -10.84 0.65 -0.41
CA ASN A 104 -11.06 -0.35 -1.46
C ASN A 104 -12.41 0.00 -2.13
N TYR A 105 -12.52 -0.20 -3.46
CA TYR A 105 -13.69 0.16 -4.25
C TYR A 105 -14.26 -1.05 -5.00
N PRO A 106 -15.59 -1.26 -5.03
CA PRO A 106 -16.19 -2.41 -5.71
C PRO A 106 -15.92 -2.43 -7.22
N ILE A 107 -15.23 -3.48 -7.70
CA ILE A 107 -14.80 -3.62 -9.10
C ILE A 107 -15.98 -3.59 -10.10
N ASP A 108 -17.10 -4.18 -9.72
CA ASP A 108 -18.35 -4.18 -10.51
C ASP A 108 -18.90 -2.76 -10.74
N GLN A 109 -18.59 -1.81 -9.85
CA GLN A 109 -19.00 -0.40 -9.97
C GLN A 109 -17.96 0.49 -10.66
N LEU A 110 -16.83 -0.02 -11.17
CA LEU A 110 -15.78 0.84 -11.76
C LEU A 110 -16.29 1.64 -12.97
N LEU A 111 -17.13 1.03 -13.79
CA LEU A 111 -17.76 1.67 -14.95
C LEU A 111 -18.92 2.61 -14.57
N ASN A 112 -19.44 2.50 -13.35
CA ASN A 112 -20.54 3.33 -12.86
C ASN A 112 -20.01 4.71 -12.43
N VAL A 113 -19.87 5.62 -13.40
CA VAL A 113 -19.29 6.96 -13.21
C VAL A 113 -19.97 7.73 -12.07
N THR A 114 -21.29 7.66 -11.95
CA THR A 114 -22.04 8.36 -10.91
C THR A 114 -21.71 7.82 -9.52
N HIS A 115 -21.77 6.51 -9.32
CA HIS A 115 -21.39 5.87 -8.05
C HIS A 115 -19.92 6.12 -7.71
N ARG A 116 -19.03 6.07 -8.71
CA ARG A 116 -17.61 6.39 -8.55
C ARG A 116 -17.41 7.81 -8.03
N GLN A 117 -18.03 8.80 -8.66
CA GLN A 117 -17.93 10.20 -8.24
C GLN A 117 -18.51 10.42 -6.84
N GLN A 118 -19.68 9.83 -6.52
CA GLN A 118 -20.27 9.89 -5.18
C GLN A 118 -19.32 9.31 -4.12
N TRP A 119 -18.80 8.09 -4.34
CA TRP A 119 -17.86 7.44 -3.44
C TRP A 119 -16.56 8.23 -3.26
N ILE A 120 -16.04 8.89 -4.30
CA ILE A 120 -14.84 9.75 -4.19
C ILE A 120 -15.14 10.94 -3.27
N GLN A 121 -16.27 11.63 -3.46
CA GLN A 121 -16.65 12.75 -2.58
C GLN A 121 -16.86 12.27 -1.14
N GLU A 122 -17.45 11.10 -0.93
CA GLU A 122 -17.55 10.48 0.39
C GLU A 122 -16.15 10.28 1.01
N GLN A 123 -15.21 9.61 0.33
CA GLN A 123 -13.89 9.33 0.93
C GLN A 123 -13.11 10.61 1.20
N VAL A 124 -13.16 11.58 0.29
CA VAL A 124 -12.55 12.90 0.44
C VAL A 124 -13.18 13.70 1.60
N SER A 125 -14.51 13.63 1.78
CA SER A 125 -15.18 14.27 2.92
C SER A 125 -14.72 13.70 4.26
N GLN A 126 -14.45 12.39 4.34
CA GLN A 126 -13.95 11.74 5.55
C GLN A 126 -12.50 12.14 5.82
N VAL A 127 -11.64 12.22 4.79
CA VAL A 127 -10.27 12.74 4.91
C VAL A 127 -10.28 14.15 5.52
N TYR A 128 -11.13 15.05 5.03
CA TYR A 128 -11.26 16.40 5.58
C TYR A 128 -11.86 16.42 6.99
N LYS A 129 -12.87 15.58 7.28
CA LYS A 129 -13.54 15.52 8.59
C LYS A 129 -12.63 15.01 9.71
N TYR A 130 -11.73 14.07 9.40
CA TYR A 130 -10.81 13.47 10.37
C TYR A 130 -9.38 14.06 10.30
N PHE A 131 -9.15 15.07 9.45
CA PHE A 131 -7.87 15.75 9.22
C PHE A 131 -6.72 14.82 8.76
N TYR A 132 -7.07 13.75 8.06
CA TYR A 132 -6.09 12.82 7.49
C TYR A 132 -5.39 13.46 6.28
N ASP A 133 -4.19 12.99 5.96
CA ASP A 133 -3.38 13.47 4.84
C ASP A 133 -3.73 12.81 3.50
N GLY A 134 -4.71 11.92 3.45
CA GLY A 134 -5.21 11.37 2.19
C GLY A 134 -5.45 9.88 2.23
N ILE A 135 -5.18 9.23 1.10
CA ILE A 135 -5.83 7.97 0.71
C ILE A 135 -4.81 6.99 0.14
N ASN A 136 -4.80 5.77 0.68
CA ASN A 136 -4.13 4.62 0.12
C ASN A 136 -5.15 3.67 -0.51
N PHE A 137 -5.06 3.47 -1.83
CA PHE A 137 -5.91 2.53 -2.55
C PHE A 137 -5.35 1.11 -2.44
N ASP A 138 -6.11 0.24 -1.78
CA ASP A 138 -5.88 -1.19 -1.72
C ASP A 138 -7.01 -1.90 -2.47
N MET A 139 -6.71 -2.34 -3.69
CA MET A 139 -7.65 -3.06 -4.54
C MET A 139 -6.96 -4.29 -5.12
N GLU A 140 -7.27 -5.46 -4.55
CA GLU A 140 -6.65 -6.76 -4.93
C GLU A 140 -7.51 -7.65 -5.86
N GLY A 141 -8.68 -7.16 -6.28
CA GLY A 141 -9.60 -7.93 -7.11
C GLY A 141 -9.09 -8.12 -8.55
N ALA A 142 -9.40 -9.26 -9.16
CA ALA A 142 -8.91 -9.60 -10.50
C ALA A 142 -9.45 -8.65 -11.59
N LEU A 143 -8.55 -8.06 -12.38
CA LEU A 143 -8.84 -7.29 -13.59
C LEU A 143 -7.99 -7.84 -14.75
N PRO A 144 -8.48 -8.84 -15.51
CA PRO A 144 -7.68 -9.51 -16.54
C PRO A 144 -7.39 -8.60 -17.74
N LEU A 145 -6.37 -8.95 -18.54
CA LEU A 145 -5.94 -8.18 -19.72
C LEU A 145 -7.07 -7.86 -20.71
N THR A 146 -8.07 -8.74 -20.82
CA THR A 146 -9.25 -8.57 -21.69
C THR A 146 -10.17 -7.40 -21.27
N ARG A 147 -10.16 -6.97 -20.00
CA ARG A 147 -11.01 -5.89 -19.47
C ARG A 147 -10.25 -4.56 -19.38
N LYS A 148 -9.86 -4.00 -20.53
CA LYS A 148 -9.18 -2.69 -20.58
C LYS A 148 -10.06 -1.57 -20.00
N ASP A 149 -11.36 -1.63 -20.29
CA ASP A 149 -12.40 -0.77 -19.75
C ASP A 149 -12.35 -0.63 -18.21
N LEU A 150 -12.19 -1.74 -17.48
CA LEU A 150 -12.07 -1.70 -16.02
C LEU A 150 -10.74 -1.13 -15.54
N ARG A 151 -9.64 -1.34 -16.27
CA ARG A 151 -8.31 -0.80 -15.92
C ARG A 151 -8.22 0.71 -16.16
N ASP A 152 -8.82 1.17 -17.25
CA ASP A 152 -8.96 2.59 -17.57
C ASP A 152 -9.84 3.27 -16.52
N ALA A 153 -10.94 2.63 -16.12
CA ALA A 153 -11.84 3.12 -15.06
C ALA A 153 -11.19 3.11 -13.66
N LEU A 154 -10.36 2.12 -13.33
CA LEU A 154 -9.55 2.07 -12.12
C LEU A 154 -8.52 3.20 -12.08
N THR A 155 -7.82 3.43 -13.19
CA THR A 155 -6.89 4.58 -13.33
C THR A 155 -7.66 5.90 -13.18
N SER A 156 -8.88 5.98 -13.72
CA SER A 156 -9.76 7.15 -13.58
C SER A 156 -10.19 7.40 -12.13
N LEU A 157 -10.59 6.37 -11.37
CA LEU A 157 -10.91 6.46 -9.94
C LEU A 157 -9.79 7.14 -9.14
N VAL A 158 -8.56 6.66 -9.35
CA VAL A 158 -7.38 7.14 -8.63
C VAL A 158 -7.01 8.56 -9.07
N ASN A 159 -7.06 8.85 -10.38
CA ASN A 159 -6.80 10.19 -10.91
C ASN A 159 -7.82 11.24 -10.44
N GLU A 160 -9.12 10.94 -10.53
CA GLU A 160 -10.21 11.81 -10.06
C GLU A 160 -9.99 12.18 -8.57
N THR A 161 -9.64 11.19 -7.74
CA THR A 161 -9.30 11.37 -6.32
C THR A 161 -8.01 12.20 -6.13
N TYR A 162 -6.95 11.91 -6.89
CA TYR A 162 -5.68 12.62 -6.85
C TYR A 162 -5.85 14.11 -7.19
N GLN A 163 -6.56 14.44 -8.28
CA GLN A 163 -6.76 15.84 -8.67
C GLN A 163 -7.54 16.62 -7.60
N ILE A 164 -8.61 16.04 -7.03
CA ILE A 164 -9.41 16.70 -5.99
C ILE A 164 -8.56 17.02 -4.75
N LEU A 165 -7.81 16.04 -4.24
CA LEU A 165 -6.98 16.24 -3.05
C LEU A 165 -5.81 17.20 -3.33
N LYS A 166 -5.07 17.03 -4.43
CA LYS A 166 -3.94 17.91 -4.78
C LYS A 166 -4.37 19.36 -5.08
N ALA A 167 -5.58 19.56 -5.61
CA ALA A 167 -6.16 20.90 -5.80
C ALA A 167 -6.52 21.57 -4.46
N LYS A 168 -6.97 20.80 -3.46
CA LYS A 168 -7.23 21.32 -2.10
C LYS A 168 -5.93 21.65 -1.34
N ASN A 169 -4.94 20.76 -1.37
CA ASN A 169 -3.60 21.02 -0.86
C ASN A 169 -2.57 20.04 -1.48
N LYS A 170 -1.44 20.57 -1.99
CA LYS A 170 -0.35 19.78 -2.57
C LYS A 170 0.38 18.86 -1.57
N ASN A 171 0.09 18.97 -0.26
CA ASN A 171 0.59 18.09 0.79
C ASN A 171 -0.22 16.80 0.96
N TYR A 172 -1.49 16.74 0.52
CA TYR A 172 -2.26 15.49 0.58
C TYR A 172 -1.53 14.40 -0.23
N GLN A 173 -1.47 13.19 0.29
CA GLN A 173 -0.80 12.02 -0.28
C GLN A 173 -1.85 11.04 -0.83
N VAL A 174 -1.66 10.58 -2.06
CA VAL A 174 -2.50 9.55 -2.68
C VAL A 174 -1.61 8.42 -3.20
N THR A 175 -1.81 7.22 -2.70
CA THR A 175 -0.96 6.05 -2.90
C THR A 175 -1.77 4.84 -3.32
N TYR A 176 -1.12 3.82 -3.88
CA TYR A 176 -1.79 2.62 -4.39
C TYR A 176 -0.95 1.37 -4.13
N ASP A 177 -1.55 0.34 -3.54
CA ASP A 177 -0.92 -0.94 -3.24
C ASP A 177 -0.95 -1.86 -4.48
N VAL A 178 0.24 -2.27 -4.94
CA VAL A 178 0.41 -3.13 -6.12
C VAL A 178 1.08 -4.45 -5.74
N ALA A 179 0.75 -5.53 -6.45
CA ALA A 179 1.32 -6.85 -6.20
C ALA A 179 2.86 -6.88 -6.32
N TRP A 180 3.51 -7.89 -5.76
CA TRP A 180 4.97 -8.03 -5.76
C TRP A 180 5.63 -7.95 -7.16
N SER A 181 4.89 -8.31 -8.21
CA SER A 181 5.31 -8.23 -9.62
C SER A 181 4.19 -7.62 -10.48
N PRO A 182 4.53 -6.78 -11.48
CA PRO A 182 3.55 -6.16 -12.36
C PRO A 182 2.93 -7.12 -13.38
N HIS A 183 3.50 -8.34 -13.53
CA HIS A 183 3.18 -9.28 -14.60
C HIS A 183 1.92 -10.10 -14.33
N CYS A 184 0.77 -9.43 -14.20
CA CYS A 184 -0.56 -10.05 -14.10
C CYS A 184 -0.77 -11.03 -12.92
N VAL A 185 0.08 -11.00 -11.89
CA VAL A 185 -0.04 -11.86 -10.70
C VAL A 185 -1.48 -11.85 -10.18
N ASP A 186 -2.07 -13.02 -9.93
CA ASP A 186 -3.45 -13.16 -9.44
C ASP A 186 -4.51 -12.52 -10.35
N ASN A 187 -4.24 -12.42 -11.65
CA ASN A 187 -5.04 -11.66 -12.63
C ASN A 187 -5.17 -10.16 -12.27
N ARG A 188 -4.28 -9.60 -11.45
CA ARG A 188 -4.19 -8.17 -11.11
C ARG A 188 -3.42 -7.41 -12.20
N CYS A 189 -3.89 -7.47 -13.45
CA CYS A 189 -3.19 -6.92 -14.62
C CYS A 189 -3.29 -5.39 -14.75
N TYR A 190 -3.25 -4.64 -13.64
CA TYR A 190 -3.55 -3.20 -13.62
C TYR A 190 -2.57 -2.40 -14.49
N ASP A 191 -2.99 -1.22 -14.98
CA ASP A 191 -2.07 -0.29 -15.65
C ASP A 191 -1.20 0.43 -14.61
N VAL A 192 -0.23 -0.31 -14.05
CA VAL A 192 0.65 0.19 -13.00
C VAL A 192 1.50 1.37 -13.47
N LYS A 193 1.75 1.50 -14.77
CA LYS A 193 2.44 2.66 -15.34
C LYS A 193 1.55 3.90 -15.24
N ALA A 194 0.30 3.84 -15.70
CA ALA A 194 -0.64 4.97 -15.58
C ALA A 194 -0.96 5.28 -14.10
N LEU A 195 -1.17 4.26 -13.26
CA LEU A 195 -1.33 4.44 -11.80
C LEU A 195 -0.12 5.13 -11.15
N SER A 196 1.11 4.84 -11.58
CA SER A 196 2.31 5.52 -11.08
C SER A 196 2.36 7.01 -11.42
N GLU A 197 1.62 7.47 -12.43
CA GLU A 197 1.58 8.86 -12.85
C GLU A 197 0.53 9.65 -12.07
N VAL A 198 -0.57 9.01 -11.67
CA VAL A 198 -1.70 9.61 -10.92
C VAL A 198 -1.67 9.33 -9.40
N THR A 199 -0.51 8.98 -8.86
CA THR A 199 -0.24 8.76 -7.42
C THR A 199 1.03 9.52 -6.98
N ASP A 200 1.24 9.69 -5.67
CA ASP A 200 2.54 10.08 -5.12
C ASP A 200 3.58 8.96 -5.26
N PHE A 201 3.15 7.71 -5.08
CA PHE A 201 3.90 6.48 -5.33
C PHE A 201 2.98 5.25 -5.33
N LEU A 202 3.50 4.17 -5.91
CA LEU A 202 3.00 2.82 -5.71
C LEU A 202 3.71 2.19 -4.50
N PHE A 203 2.95 1.49 -3.67
CA PHE A 203 3.48 0.63 -2.62
C PHE A 203 3.55 -0.80 -3.18
N VAL A 204 4.75 -1.30 -3.43
CA VAL A 204 4.95 -2.64 -3.98
C VAL A 204 4.90 -3.64 -2.83
N MET A 205 3.83 -4.42 -2.76
CA MET A 205 3.62 -5.48 -1.79
C MET A 205 4.53 -6.68 -2.12
N ALA A 206 5.82 -6.57 -1.82
CA ALA A 206 6.81 -7.63 -2.07
C ALA A 206 6.76 -8.72 -0.98
N TYR A 207 5.58 -9.31 -0.84
CA TYR A 207 5.21 -10.40 0.05
C TYR A 207 4.04 -11.16 -0.59
N ASP A 208 3.67 -12.29 0.00
CA ASP A 208 2.73 -13.26 -0.56
C ASP A 208 3.16 -13.66 -2.00
N GLU A 209 4.48 -13.72 -2.23
CA GLU A 209 5.12 -14.07 -3.51
C GLU A 209 4.85 -15.55 -3.89
N ARG A 210 4.11 -16.27 -3.04
CA ARG A 210 3.68 -17.65 -3.21
C ARG A 210 2.16 -17.78 -3.36
N SER A 211 1.43 -16.69 -3.62
CA SER A 211 0.00 -16.74 -3.93
C SER A 211 -0.28 -17.63 -5.14
N GLN A 212 0.69 -17.74 -6.06
CA GLN A 212 0.67 -18.63 -7.22
C GLN A 212 1.97 -19.44 -7.31
N ILE A 213 1.96 -20.72 -6.89
CA ILE A 213 3.14 -21.60 -6.95
C ILE A 213 3.19 -22.30 -8.32
N SER A 214 3.99 -21.75 -9.24
CA SER A 214 4.29 -22.35 -10.55
C SER A 214 5.35 -23.45 -10.43
N GLY A 215 5.02 -24.58 -9.79
CA GLY A 215 5.98 -25.68 -9.63
C GLY A 215 5.54 -26.71 -8.57
N PRO A 216 6.49 -27.45 -7.97
CA PRO A 216 6.19 -28.39 -6.89
C PRO A 216 5.49 -27.70 -5.72
N CYS A 217 4.43 -28.32 -5.21
CA CYS A 217 3.70 -27.84 -4.04
C CYS A 217 4.51 -28.10 -2.76
N ILE A 218 5.41 -27.17 -2.47
CA ILE A 218 6.30 -27.15 -1.31
C ILE A 218 6.14 -25.84 -0.53
N ALA A 219 6.40 -25.89 0.76
CA ALA A 219 6.56 -24.69 1.59
C ALA A 219 7.76 -23.85 1.08
N GLY A 220 7.73 -22.55 1.31
CA GLY A 220 8.76 -21.64 0.82
C GLY A 220 8.65 -20.22 1.39
N PRO A 221 9.61 -19.34 1.06
CA PRO A 221 9.69 -17.98 1.56
C PRO A 221 8.45 -17.15 1.22
N ASN A 222 7.99 -16.32 2.16
CA ASN A 222 6.90 -15.37 1.92
C ASN A 222 7.33 -14.23 0.97
N SER A 223 8.55 -13.75 1.19
CA SER A 223 9.19 -12.66 0.45
C SER A 223 10.65 -13.07 0.25
N ALA A 224 11.00 -13.59 -0.92
CA ALA A 224 12.33 -14.02 -1.26
C ALA A 224 13.11 -12.85 -1.87
N TYR A 225 14.30 -12.54 -1.35
CA TYR A 225 15.11 -11.40 -1.80
C TYR A 225 15.31 -11.37 -3.33
N ASN A 226 15.47 -12.53 -3.97
CA ASN A 226 15.64 -12.65 -5.42
C ASN A 226 14.34 -12.40 -6.22
N LEU A 227 13.17 -12.71 -5.67
CA LEU A 227 11.87 -12.42 -6.29
C LEU A 227 11.47 -10.96 -6.03
N THR A 228 11.70 -10.45 -4.82
CA THR A 228 11.57 -9.03 -4.46
C THR A 228 12.41 -8.13 -5.37
N LEU A 229 13.70 -8.47 -5.58
CA LEU A 229 14.57 -7.77 -6.53
C LEU A 229 14.00 -7.83 -7.96
N TYR A 230 13.61 -9.02 -8.43
CA TYR A 230 13.04 -9.20 -9.76
C TYR A 230 11.77 -8.36 -9.96
N GLY A 231 10.82 -8.39 -9.01
CA GLY A 231 9.58 -7.63 -9.08
C GLY A 231 9.81 -6.11 -9.19
N ILE A 232 10.68 -5.56 -8.35
CA ILE A 232 11.06 -4.14 -8.40
C ILE A 232 11.77 -3.79 -9.72
N ASP A 233 12.69 -4.63 -10.19
CA ASP A 233 13.35 -4.43 -11.48
C ASP A 233 12.34 -4.44 -12.65
N GLU A 234 11.31 -5.29 -12.62
CA GLU A 234 10.23 -5.29 -13.63
C GLU A 234 9.38 -4.03 -13.57
N TYR A 235 9.04 -3.51 -12.37
CA TYR A 235 8.39 -2.20 -12.24
C TYR A 235 9.25 -1.08 -12.84
N ILE A 236 10.56 -1.09 -12.62
CA ILE A 236 11.49 -0.09 -13.18
C ILE A 236 11.59 -0.22 -14.71
N LYS A 237 11.63 -1.45 -15.25
CA LYS A 237 11.63 -1.71 -16.72
C LYS A 237 10.37 -1.20 -17.41
N MET A 238 9.23 -1.12 -16.70
CA MET A 238 8.01 -0.45 -17.20
C MET A 238 8.11 1.09 -17.25
N THR A 239 9.30 1.67 -17.08
CA THR A 239 9.57 3.13 -17.06
C THR A 239 8.89 3.87 -15.90
N ILE A 240 8.69 3.17 -14.78
CA ILE A 240 8.26 3.77 -13.51
C ILE A 240 9.53 4.22 -12.77
N PRO A 241 9.70 5.52 -12.43
CA PRO A 241 10.89 5.98 -11.73
C PRO A 241 11.01 5.34 -10.34
N SER A 242 12.22 4.98 -9.89
CA SER A 242 12.45 4.42 -8.54
C SER A 242 11.80 5.26 -7.42
N ARG A 243 11.81 6.58 -7.54
CA ARG A 243 11.18 7.53 -6.60
C ARG A 243 9.63 7.54 -6.62
N LYS A 244 9.00 6.72 -7.46
CA LYS A 244 7.56 6.40 -7.46
C LYS A 244 7.26 5.02 -6.85
N LEU A 245 8.26 4.29 -6.33
CA LEU A 245 8.11 2.97 -5.72
C LEU A 245 8.51 2.99 -4.24
N VAL A 246 7.68 2.42 -3.37
CA VAL A 246 8.03 2.06 -1.98
C VAL A 246 8.03 0.55 -1.86
N LEU A 247 9.09 -0.01 -1.28
CA LEU A 247 9.22 -1.46 -1.07
C LEU A 247 8.51 -1.88 0.22
N GLY A 248 7.32 -2.49 0.08
CA GLY A 248 6.62 -3.15 1.16
C GLY A 248 7.23 -4.52 1.46
N VAL A 249 7.50 -4.81 2.74
CA VAL A 249 8.03 -6.10 3.20
C VAL A 249 7.18 -6.68 4.33
N PRO A 250 7.17 -8.01 4.54
CA PRO A 250 6.34 -8.62 5.57
C PRO A 250 7.01 -8.53 6.95
N TRP A 251 6.22 -8.21 7.98
CA TRP A 251 6.56 -8.42 9.40
C TRP A 251 5.87 -9.70 9.94
N TYR A 252 5.52 -10.62 9.05
CA TYR A 252 4.88 -11.91 9.32
C TYR A 252 5.55 -13.02 8.50
N GLY A 253 5.14 -14.27 8.74
CA GLY A 253 5.54 -15.42 7.95
C GLY A 253 4.44 -16.47 7.88
N TYR A 254 4.65 -17.51 7.07
CA TYR A 254 3.71 -18.61 6.90
C TYR A 254 4.19 -19.87 7.61
N ARG A 255 3.29 -20.49 8.38
CA ARG A 255 3.43 -21.86 8.90
C ARG A 255 2.67 -22.82 8.00
N TYR A 256 3.37 -23.76 7.41
CA TYR A 256 2.83 -24.78 6.51
C TYR A 256 2.76 -26.16 7.20
N PRO A 257 1.60 -26.86 7.16
CA PRO A 257 1.52 -28.27 7.56
C PRO A 257 2.28 -29.13 6.54
N CYS A 258 3.12 -30.05 7.05
CA CYS A 258 4.05 -30.81 6.22
C CYS A 258 3.53 -32.24 5.98
N ILE A 259 3.10 -32.53 4.75
CA ILE A 259 2.69 -33.89 4.33
C ILE A 259 3.88 -34.85 4.39
N SER A 260 5.05 -34.37 3.96
CA SER A 260 6.31 -35.08 4.13
C SER A 260 7.48 -34.11 4.11
N LEU A 261 8.43 -34.35 5.02
CA LEU A 261 9.70 -33.63 5.10
C LEU A 261 10.82 -34.51 4.52
N SER A 262 11.55 -34.00 3.54
CA SER A 262 12.72 -34.68 2.98
C SER A 262 13.98 -34.46 3.83
N SER A 263 15.00 -35.31 3.65
CA SER A 263 16.32 -35.16 4.28
C SER A 263 17.07 -33.86 3.92
N LYS A 264 16.58 -33.11 2.92
CA LYS A 264 17.08 -31.76 2.56
C LYS A 264 16.22 -30.63 3.15
N ASN A 265 15.38 -30.93 4.14
CA ASN A 265 14.38 -30.03 4.72
C ASN A 265 13.36 -29.44 3.73
N VAL A 266 13.25 -29.95 2.50
CA VAL A 266 12.14 -29.58 1.60
C VAL A 266 10.86 -30.22 2.13
N CYS A 267 9.87 -29.38 2.42
CA CYS A 267 8.57 -29.77 2.98
C CYS A 267 7.46 -29.73 1.93
N LYS A 268 6.77 -30.86 1.71
CA LYS A 268 5.63 -30.96 0.80
C LYS A 268 4.34 -30.50 1.48
N ILE A 269 3.56 -29.67 0.78
CA ILE A 269 2.29 -29.07 1.28
C ILE A 269 1.08 -29.59 0.49
N HIS A 270 -0.12 -29.33 1.01
CA HIS A 270 -1.38 -29.66 0.34
C HIS A 270 -1.57 -28.83 -0.94
N LYS A 271 -2.29 -29.39 -1.93
CA LYS A 271 -2.76 -28.61 -3.07
C LYS A 271 -3.93 -27.74 -2.64
N VAL A 272 -3.72 -26.42 -2.63
CA VAL A 272 -4.76 -25.40 -2.49
C VAL A 272 -4.65 -24.48 -3.70
N PRO A 273 -5.56 -24.56 -4.69
CA PRO A 273 -5.43 -23.81 -5.92
C PRO A 273 -5.87 -22.36 -5.75
N PHE A 274 -5.18 -21.42 -6.40
CA PHE A 274 -5.52 -20.00 -6.37
C PHE A 274 -5.34 -19.33 -7.73
N ARG A 275 -6.43 -18.71 -8.22
CA ARG A 275 -6.51 -17.85 -9.43
C ARG A 275 -5.77 -18.34 -10.69
N GLY A 276 -5.60 -19.66 -10.85
CA GLY A 276 -4.94 -20.30 -12.00
C GLY A 276 -3.75 -21.22 -11.65
N ALA A 277 -3.18 -21.12 -10.44
CA ALA A 277 -2.17 -22.05 -9.94
C ALA A 277 -2.80 -23.26 -9.24
N GLU A 278 -2.17 -24.42 -9.31
CA GLU A 278 -2.60 -25.63 -8.56
C GLU A 278 -2.40 -25.50 -7.04
N CYS A 279 -1.46 -24.66 -6.62
CA CYS A 279 -0.94 -24.55 -5.27
C CYS A 279 -0.61 -23.10 -4.92
N SER A 280 -0.80 -22.73 -3.66
CA SER A 280 -0.56 -21.39 -3.11
C SER A 280 -0.09 -21.45 -1.66
N ASP A 281 0.33 -20.31 -1.13
CA ASP A 281 0.54 -20.03 0.29
C ASP A 281 -0.67 -20.32 1.20
N ALA A 282 -1.89 -20.25 0.67
CA ALA A 282 -3.14 -20.61 1.37
C ALA A 282 -3.23 -22.09 1.80
N ALA A 283 -2.26 -22.94 1.43
CA ALA A 283 -2.04 -24.25 2.05
C ALA A 283 -1.38 -24.19 3.45
N GLY A 284 -0.83 -23.03 3.82
CA GLY A 284 -0.34 -22.70 5.16
C GLY A 284 -1.22 -21.68 5.87
N LYS A 285 -0.67 -21.02 6.89
CA LYS A 285 -1.33 -19.92 7.60
C LYS A 285 -0.32 -18.85 8.03
N GLU A 286 -0.69 -17.58 7.85
CA GLU A 286 0.02 -16.40 8.33
C GLU A 286 0.12 -16.35 9.87
N PHE A 287 1.28 -15.91 10.37
CA PHE A 287 1.52 -15.54 11.76
C PHE A 287 2.49 -14.34 11.87
N ASP A 288 2.15 -13.39 12.74
CA ASP A 288 3.03 -12.32 13.23
C ASP A 288 4.46 -12.80 13.53
N ILE A 289 5.49 -12.03 13.17
CA ILE A 289 6.88 -12.32 13.56
C ILE A 289 7.02 -12.50 15.08
N ALA A 290 6.27 -11.74 15.89
CA ALA A 290 6.27 -11.91 17.34
C ALA A 290 5.73 -13.28 17.79
N VAL A 291 4.72 -13.84 17.11
CA VAL A 291 4.22 -15.20 17.41
C VAL A 291 5.22 -16.25 16.93
N ILE A 292 5.81 -16.06 15.75
CA ILE A 292 6.84 -16.97 15.22
C ILE A 292 8.04 -17.05 16.17
N VAL A 293 8.57 -15.91 16.61
CA VAL A 293 9.76 -15.84 17.48
C VAL A 293 9.46 -16.24 18.93
N ASP A 294 8.36 -15.78 19.55
CA ASP A 294 8.07 -16.11 20.97
C ASP A 294 7.42 -17.49 21.18
N LYS A 295 6.84 -18.13 20.15
CA LYS A 295 6.02 -19.35 20.32
C LYS A 295 6.33 -20.52 19.39
N MET A 296 6.87 -20.30 18.19
CA MET A 296 7.13 -21.38 17.23
C MET A 296 8.62 -21.75 17.16
N LEU A 297 9.51 -20.76 17.00
CA LEU A 297 10.96 -20.98 16.94
C LEU A 297 11.51 -21.73 18.18
N PRO A 298 11.04 -21.51 19.43
CA PRO A 298 11.48 -22.28 20.59
C PRO A 298 11.07 -23.77 20.57
N LYS A 299 10.14 -24.19 19.70
CA LYS A 299 9.79 -25.61 19.49
C LYS A 299 10.69 -26.31 18.47
N SER A 300 11.50 -25.56 17.71
CA SER A 300 12.29 -26.12 16.62
C SER A 300 13.45 -26.97 17.12
N GLN A 301 13.55 -28.21 16.61
CA GLN A 301 14.69 -29.08 16.86
C GLN A 301 15.94 -28.69 16.06
N THR A 302 15.78 -27.88 14.99
CA THR A 302 16.85 -27.45 14.09
C THR A 302 17.28 -25.99 14.31
N GLY A 303 16.43 -25.17 14.93
CA GLY A 303 16.65 -23.73 15.08
C GLY A 303 16.49 -22.99 13.74
N LYS A 304 17.00 -21.74 13.67
CA LYS A 304 16.95 -20.93 12.44
C LYS A 304 17.88 -21.53 11.37
N ILE A 305 17.30 -22.06 10.30
CA ILE A 305 18.01 -22.41 9.07
C ILE A 305 17.94 -21.20 8.13
N TRP A 306 19.07 -20.81 7.53
CA TRP A 306 19.11 -19.73 6.53
C TRP A 306 19.15 -20.32 5.13
N ASP A 307 18.13 -20.02 4.30
CA ASP A 307 18.19 -20.35 2.88
C ASP A 307 19.01 -19.30 2.12
N LYS A 308 20.08 -19.76 1.47
CA LYS A 308 20.98 -18.90 0.71
C LYS A 308 20.40 -18.44 -0.63
N SER A 309 19.37 -19.10 -1.16
CA SER A 309 18.79 -18.74 -2.47
C SER A 309 17.81 -17.56 -2.35
N SER A 310 16.93 -17.61 -1.35
CA SER A 310 15.95 -16.56 -1.06
C SER A 310 16.45 -15.50 -0.08
N MET A 311 17.57 -15.76 0.61
CA MET A 311 18.10 -14.92 1.69
C MET A 311 17.08 -14.68 2.81
N THR A 312 16.37 -15.74 3.20
CA THR A 312 15.38 -15.73 4.29
C THR A 312 15.61 -16.87 5.29
N PRO A 313 15.18 -16.69 6.55
CA PRO A 313 15.14 -17.76 7.52
C PRO A 313 13.91 -18.67 7.37
N PHE A 314 14.11 -19.94 7.67
CA PHE A 314 13.04 -20.90 7.93
C PHE A 314 13.42 -21.85 9.07
N PHE A 315 12.45 -22.59 9.59
CA PHE A 315 12.72 -23.71 10.49
C PHE A 315 11.62 -24.78 10.38
N THR A 316 11.94 -25.96 10.89
CA THR A 316 10.98 -27.05 11.07
C THR A 316 10.74 -27.27 12.55
N TYR A 317 9.52 -27.67 12.90
CA TYR A 317 9.17 -28.12 14.24
C TYR A 317 8.02 -29.14 14.18
N GLN A 318 7.71 -29.78 15.30
CA GLN A 318 6.62 -30.76 15.42
C GLN A 318 5.69 -30.36 16.57
N GLU A 319 4.38 -30.49 16.39
CA GLU A 319 3.38 -30.34 17.47
C GLU A 319 3.19 -31.68 18.21
N ASP A 320 2.57 -31.63 19.39
CA ASP A 320 2.37 -32.80 20.28
C ASP A 320 1.47 -33.89 19.66
N ASP A 321 0.67 -33.55 18.64
CA ASP A 321 -0.14 -34.49 17.83
C ASP A 321 0.68 -35.25 16.77
N GLY A 322 1.98 -34.96 16.66
CA GLY A 322 2.90 -35.53 15.69
C GLY A 322 2.97 -34.74 14.37
N THR A 323 2.15 -33.71 14.16
CA THR A 323 2.14 -32.91 12.92
C THR A 323 3.44 -32.12 12.78
N ILE A 324 4.18 -32.38 11.70
CA ILE A 324 5.35 -31.58 11.32
C ILE A 324 4.88 -30.29 10.65
N TYR A 325 5.47 -29.17 11.06
CA TYR A 325 5.27 -27.86 10.45
C TYR A 325 6.60 -27.28 9.96
N GLN A 326 6.56 -26.56 8.83
CA GLN A 326 7.66 -25.71 8.38
C GLN A 326 7.21 -24.25 8.41
N VAL A 327 8.03 -23.39 9.00
CA VAL A 327 7.76 -21.94 9.12
C VAL A 327 8.78 -21.20 8.28
N TRP A 328 8.31 -20.38 7.35
CA TRP A 328 9.10 -19.44 6.56
C TRP A 328 8.69 -18.01 6.90
N TYR A 329 9.67 -17.14 7.16
CA TYR A 329 9.41 -15.80 7.68
C TYR A 329 10.54 -14.84 7.32
N ASP A 330 10.33 -13.56 7.54
CA ASP A 330 11.39 -12.55 7.52
C ASP A 330 11.89 -12.26 8.94
N ASP A 331 13.20 -12.10 9.11
CA ASP A 331 13.80 -11.61 10.35
C ASP A 331 14.66 -10.36 10.10
N THR A 332 15.32 -9.85 11.14
CA THR A 332 16.12 -8.63 11.00
C THR A 332 17.31 -8.74 10.06
N GLU A 333 17.76 -9.95 9.71
CA GLU A 333 18.84 -10.18 8.75
C GLU A 333 18.30 -10.07 7.32
N SER A 334 17.19 -10.76 7.00
CA SER A 334 16.57 -10.70 5.66
C SER A 334 15.93 -9.33 5.37
N LEU A 335 15.30 -8.71 6.36
CA LEU A 335 14.71 -7.37 6.22
C LEU A 335 15.79 -6.30 6.01
N GLN A 336 16.93 -6.37 6.71
CA GLN A 336 18.01 -5.40 6.49
C GLN A 336 18.63 -5.51 5.09
N LEU A 337 18.67 -6.70 4.48
CA LEU A 337 19.05 -6.87 3.08
C LEU A 337 18.06 -6.17 2.14
N LYS A 338 16.75 -6.34 2.35
CA LYS A 338 15.71 -5.68 1.55
C LYS A 338 15.69 -4.17 1.72
N TYR A 339 15.97 -3.65 2.91
CA TYR A 339 16.10 -2.21 3.15
C TYR A 339 17.34 -1.62 2.45
N LYS A 340 18.45 -2.35 2.39
CA LYS A 340 19.63 -1.98 1.58
C LYS A 340 19.35 -2.06 0.07
N LEU A 341 18.56 -3.03 -0.39
CA LEU A 341 18.12 -3.12 -1.78
C LEU A 341 17.30 -1.89 -2.19
N ALA A 342 16.38 -1.43 -1.33
CA ALA A 342 15.61 -0.21 -1.58
C ALA A 342 16.47 1.07 -1.65
N GLU A 343 17.54 1.14 -0.83
CA GLU A 343 18.54 2.21 -0.89
C GLU A 343 19.36 2.13 -2.19
N GLN A 344 19.87 0.95 -2.56
CA GLN A 344 20.69 0.71 -3.75
C GLN A 344 19.94 1.00 -5.06
N LEU A 345 18.66 0.62 -5.15
CA LEU A 345 17.81 0.92 -6.31
C LEU A 345 17.23 2.35 -6.28
N ASN A 346 17.63 3.17 -5.30
CA ASN A 346 17.22 4.57 -5.13
C ASN A 346 15.69 4.74 -5.08
N LEU A 347 15.00 3.79 -4.44
CA LEU A 347 13.53 3.78 -4.31
C LEU A 347 13.04 4.99 -3.51
N ARG A 348 11.74 5.26 -3.51
CA ARG A 348 11.17 6.29 -2.60
C ARG A 348 11.33 5.87 -1.14
N GLY A 349 11.28 4.59 -0.82
CA GLY A 349 11.52 4.14 0.55
C GLY A 349 11.10 2.71 0.79
N VAL A 350 10.76 2.43 2.05
CA VAL A 350 10.35 1.10 2.51
C VAL A 350 9.07 1.20 3.32
N GLY A 351 8.40 0.07 3.49
CA GLY A 351 7.27 -0.02 4.42
C GLY A 351 6.97 -1.44 4.82
N MET A 352 5.96 -1.61 5.68
CA MET A 352 5.68 -2.91 6.29
C MET A 352 4.20 -3.26 6.32
N TRP A 353 3.87 -4.48 5.88
CA TRP A 353 2.65 -5.16 6.33
C TRP A 353 3.03 -6.12 7.45
N ASN A 354 2.67 -5.87 8.70
CA ASN A 354 2.14 -4.62 9.22
C ASN A 354 2.78 -4.28 10.57
N VAL A 355 2.61 -3.05 11.03
CA VAL A 355 3.29 -2.53 12.24
C VAL A 355 2.85 -3.27 13.52
N ASP A 356 1.67 -3.88 13.48
CA ASP A 356 1.01 -4.56 14.59
C ASP A 356 1.52 -5.99 14.81
N CYS A 357 2.28 -6.57 13.85
CA CYS A 357 2.90 -7.90 13.95
C CYS A 357 4.08 -7.99 14.93
N VAL A 358 4.57 -6.85 15.45
CA VAL A 358 5.41 -6.83 16.66
C VAL A 358 4.56 -6.43 17.86
N ARG A 359 4.90 -6.98 19.03
CA ARG A 359 4.13 -6.75 20.26
C ARG A 359 4.52 -5.46 20.96
N TYR A 360 3.52 -4.77 21.49
CA TYR A 360 3.64 -3.47 22.18
C TYR A 360 3.40 -3.55 23.69
N ASP A 361 3.32 -4.76 24.25
CA ASP A 361 3.49 -4.97 25.68
C ASP A 361 4.93 -4.68 26.15
N ASP A 362 5.10 -4.62 27.47
CA ASP A 362 6.37 -4.28 28.13
C ASP A 362 7.15 -5.52 28.60
N SER A 363 6.83 -6.71 28.08
CA SER A 363 7.67 -7.89 28.32
C SER A 363 9.06 -7.70 27.72
N ARG A 364 10.06 -8.37 28.33
CA ARG A 364 11.47 -8.28 27.90
C ARG A 364 11.65 -8.75 26.45
N ASN A 365 10.98 -9.84 26.06
CA ASN A 365 11.09 -10.40 24.71
C ASN A 365 10.46 -9.47 23.67
N SER A 366 9.21 -9.06 23.88
CA SER A 366 8.49 -8.19 22.94
C SER A 366 9.19 -6.84 22.81
N THR A 367 9.69 -6.27 23.91
CA THR A 367 10.51 -5.05 23.88
C THR A 367 11.83 -5.24 23.14
N LYS A 368 12.50 -6.41 23.27
CA LYS A 368 13.74 -6.72 22.53
C LYS A 368 13.45 -6.83 21.02
N LEU A 369 12.47 -7.64 20.62
CA LEU A 369 12.12 -7.84 19.21
C LEU A 369 11.66 -6.52 18.57
N ARG A 370 10.76 -5.78 19.24
CA ARG A 370 10.30 -4.44 18.81
C ARG A 370 11.49 -3.51 18.55
N LYS A 371 12.43 -3.39 19.49
CA LYS A 371 13.64 -2.57 19.29
C LYS A 371 14.50 -3.06 18.12
N MET A 372 14.70 -4.37 17.96
CA MET A 372 15.48 -4.91 16.84
C MET A 372 14.86 -4.59 15.48
N MET A 373 13.54 -4.76 15.34
CA MET A 373 12.79 -4.48 14.10
C MET A 373 12.76 -2.98 13.75
N TRP A 374 12.49 -2.12 14.73
CA TRP A 374 12.51 -0.67 14.52
C TRP A 374 13.92 -0.12 14.26
N ASN A 375 14.96 -0.70 14.87
CA ASN A 375 16.35 -0.25 14.68
C ASN A 375 16.82 -0.41 13.23
N ILE A 376 16.49 -1.52 12.55
CA ILE A 376 16.95 -1.80 11.18
C ILE A 376 16.25 -0.99 10.09
N LEU A 377 15.08 -0.39 10.38
CA LEU A 377 14.43 0.52 9.43
C LEU A 377 15.37 1.70 9.09
N PRO A 378 15.42 2.15 7.82
CA PRO A 378 16.26 3.27 7.42
C PRO A 378 15.89 4.53 8.20
N LYS A 379 16.89 5.39 8.44
CA LYS A 379 16.68 6.73 9.01
C LYS A 379 16.91 7.77 7.92
N TYR A 380 15.82 8.30 7.38
CA TYR A 380 15.89 9.41 6.43
C TYR A 380 16.09 10.74 7.16
N ASP A 381 16.68 11.72 6.47
CA ASP A 381 16.89 13.04 7.05
C ASP A 381 15.59 13.85 7.07
N MET A 382 15.11 14.10 8.29
CA MET A 382 13.91 14.88 8.61
C MET A 382 14.25 16.33 9.02
N SER A 383 15.51 16.77 8.88
CA SER A 383 15.96 18.13 9.25
C SER A 383 15.16 19.25 8.55
N TYR A 384 14.65 18.98 7.35
CA TYR A 384 13.79 19.87 6.56
C TYR A 384 12.41 20.19 7.19
N LEU A 385 12.11 19.68 8.39
CA LEU A 385 10.85 19.87 9.10
C LEU A 385 10.88 20.96 10.18
N THR A 386 12.03 21.61 10.43
CA THR A 386 12.03 22.88 11.17
C THR A 386 11.37 23.96 10.31
N PRO A 387 10.32 24.66 10.79
CA PRO A 387 9.85 25.87 10.13
C PRO A 387 10.98 26.90 10.10
N THR A 388 11.23 27.48 8.93
CA THR A 388 11.94 28.76 8.86
C THR A 388 11.02 29.82 9.46
N HIS A 389 11.36 30.30 10.66
CA HIS A 389 10.64 31.36 11.37
C HIS A 389 10.56 32.67 10.58
#